data_AF-A0A656Z8Z1-F1
#
_entry.id   AF-A0A656Z8Z1-F1
#
_cell.length_a   1.000
_cell.length_b   1.000
_cell.length_c   1.000
_cell.angle_alpha   90.00
_cell.angle_beta   90.00
_cell.angle_gamma   90.00
#
_symmetry.space_group_name_H-M   'P 1'
#
loop_
_entity.id
_entity.type
_entity.pdbx_description
1 polymer ?
#
loop_
_entity_poly.entity_id
_entity_poly.type
_entity_poly.pdbx_seq_one_letter_code
_entity_poly.pdbx_strand_id
1 'polypeptide(L)'
;MSSTLRKYAALSLSAALLASTAAFAEPEAEIGIKDADYSLEALIEAAKKEPGITVVDATGKIVTMAEAFTAKYGVKATGVKMNGQNQEQVILREAAANNVRTDVFNMSNLPSVTSEIIVQGAGLSWLPVDLKDQVPAEYQNPAITSLNPWVWAYNSDVHGDKCPIDNIWALTTEEWKGRIAIPDPLLRNETMFWFNQIAEHDDEAMRKAYEEFFGEPLKTDEASATAEWVKRFAKNRPSVTRSDTEVGPIIGAKGQEKPFMGFLSTSIFRDAKKNG
;
A
#
# COMPACT_ATOMS: atom_id res chain seq x y z
N MET A 1 6.25 -35.59 72.23
CA MET A 1 6.75 -34.26 72.61
C MET A 1 7.19 -33.53 71.36
N SER A 2 6.74 -32.28 71.28
CA SER A 2 7.08 -31.19 70.34
C SER A 2 8.37 -31.33 69.51
N SER A 3 8.28 -31.02 68.21
CA SER A 3 9.00 -29.88 67.61
C SER A 3 8.88 -29.86 66.08
N THR A 4 8.11 -28.88 65.60
CA THR A 4 8.09 -28.22 64.29
C THR A 4 9.42 -28.12 63.52
N LEU A 5 9.38 -28.25 62.18
CA LEU A 5 9.83 -27.19 61.25
C LEU A 5 9.40 -27.43 59.78
N ARG A 6 8.85 -26.35 59.21
CA ARG A 6 8.29 -26.15 57.86
C ARG A 6 9.30 -26.35 56.73
N LYS A 7 8.80 -26.64 55.51
CA LYS A 7 8.93 -25.76 54.31
C LYS A 7 8.12 -26.27 53.10
N TYR A 8 7.10 -25.48 52.77
CA TYR A 8 6.51 -25.13 51.46
C TYR A 8 6.50 -26.14 50.29
N ALA A 9 5.31 -26.61 49.94
CA ALA A 9 4.95 -26.99 48.56
C ALA A 9 4.17 -25.82 47.94
N ALA A 10 4.71 -25.25 46.85
CA ALA A 10 4.03 -24.26 46.04
C ALA A 10 3.04 -24.96 45.10
N LEU A 11 1.77 -24.53 45.14
CA LEU A 11 0.73 -24.94 44.21
C LEU A 11 0.94 -24.20 42.87
N SER A 12 1.35 -24.92 41.82
CA SER A 12 1.30 -24.42 40.44
C SER A 12 -0.08 -24.71 39.87
N LEU A 13 -0.93 -23.69 39.76
CA LEU A 13 -2.21 -23.75 39.07
C LEU A 13 -1.99 -23.43 37.58
N SER A 14 -2.10 -24.44 36.72
CA SER A 14 -2.12 -24.27 35.27
C SER A 14 -3.46 -23.64 34.85
N ALA A 15 -3.42 -22.43 34.28
CA ALA A 15 -4.54 -21.87 33.53
C ALA A 15 -4.21 -21.95 32.03
N ALA A 16 -4.92 -22.82 31.31
CA ALA A 16 -4.90 -22.86 29.86
C ALA A 16 -5.62 -21.62 29.31
N LEU A 17 -4.90 -20.73 28.63
CA LEU A 17 -5.50 -19.67 27.84
C LEU A 17 -6.04 -20.27 26.54
N LEU A 18 -7.37 -20.33 26.44
CA LEU A 18 -8.08 -20.40 25.16
C LEU A 18 -7.94 -19.03 24.49
N ALA A 19 -7.10 -18.94 23.47
CA ALA A 19 -7.06 -17.78 22.58
C ALA A 19 -8.33 -17.80 21.70
N SER A 20 -9.33 -17.02 22.10
CA SER A 20 -10.46 -16.69 21.24
C SER A 20 -10.00 -15.68 20.20
N THR A 21 -9.87 -16.09 18.94
CA THR A 21 -9.83 -15.19 17.78
C THR A 21 -11.20 -14.56 17.63
N ALA A 22 -11.45 -13.47 18.36
CA ALA A 22 -12.58 -12.61 18.09
C ALA A 22 -12.30 -11.91 16.75
N ALA A 23 -13.06 -12.26 15.72
CA ALA A 23 -13.18 -11.43 14.53
C ALA A 23 -13.67 -10.05 14.98
N PHE A 24 -12.87 -9.02 14.74
CA PHE A 24 -13.27 -7.64 14.99
C PHE A 24 -14.40 -7.31 14.00
N ALA A 25 -15.65 -7.41 14.46
CA ALA A 25 -16.77 -6.81 13.77
C ALA A 25 -16.68 -5.30 14.00
N GLU A 26 -16.43 -4.54 12.93
CA GLU A 26 -16.51 -3.08 12.99
C GLU A 26 -17.96 -2.67 13.33
N PRO A 27 -18.17 -1.63 14.16
CA PRO A 27 -19.50 -1.11 14.38
C PRO A 27 -20.06 -0.60 13.04
N GLU A 28 -21.21 -1.15 12.62
CA GLU A 28 -21.98 -0.61 11.48
C GLU A 28 -22.39 0.82 11.80
N ALA A 29 -21.64 1.80 11.31
CA ALA A 29 -22.11 3.16 11.26
C ALA A 29 -23.29 3.21 10.27
N GLU A 30 -24.49 3.58 10.73
CA GLU A 30 -25.61 3.87 9.84
C GLU A 30 -25.27 5.12 9.03
N ILE A 31 -24.76 4.93 7.81
CA ILE A 31 -24.47 5.99 6.86
C ILE A 31 -25.48 5.97 5.71
N GLY A 32 -26.12 7.11 5.48
CA GLY A 32 -26.97 7.32 4.31
C GLY A 32 -28.14 6.34 4.19
N ILE A 33 -28.25 5.69 3.02
CA ILE A 33 -29.34 4.77 2.68
C ILE A 33 -28.98 3.36 3.17
N LYS A 34 -29.95 2.67 3.78
CA LYS A 34 -29.79 1.28 4.22
C LYS A 34 -29.57 0.35 3.04
N ASP A 35 -28.74 -0.68 3.21
CA ASP A 35 -28.45 -1.67 2.16
C ASP A 35 -29.71 -2.30 1.55
N ALA A 36 -30.73 -2.57 2.37
CA ALA A 36 -32.00 -3.14 1.92
C ALA A 36 -32.81 -2.20 0.99
N ASP A 37 -32.58 -0.89 1.10
CA ASP A 37 -33.26 0.16 0.35
C ASP A 37 -32.35 0.74 -0.76
N TYR A 38 -31.17 0.15 -0.98
CA TYR A 38 -30.19 0.68 -1.91
C TYR A 38 -30.64 0.54 -3.38
N SER A 39 -30.63 1.66 -4.09
CA SER A 39 -30.39 1.71 -5.54
C SER A 39 -29.50 2.91 -5.84
N LEU A 40 -28.77 2.86 -6.95
CA LEU A 40 -27.93 3.99 -7.37
C LEU A 40 -28.78 5.26 -7.55
N GLU A 41 -29.98 5.15 -8.11
CA GLU A 41 -30.91 6.27 -8.28
C GLU A 41 -31.37 6.84 -6.93
N ALA A 42 -31.75 5.98 -5.98
CA ALA A 42 -32.16 6.42 -4.65
C ALA A 42 -31.01 7.16 -3.93
N LEU A 43 -29.78 6.65 -4.04
CA LEU A 43 -28.58 7.29 -3.50
C LEU A 43 -28.35 8.67 -4.12
N ILE A 44 -28.44 8.79 -5.44
CA ILE A 44 -28.27 10.06 -6.16
C ILE A 44 -29.35 11.06 -5.74
N GLU A 45 -30.62 10.65 -5.66
CA GLU A 45 -31.72 11.53 -5.27
C GLU A 45 -31.65 11.97 -3.80
N ALA A 46 -31.09 11.15 -2.91
CA ALA A 46 -30.76 11.56 -1.56
C ALA A 46 -29.61 12.58 -1.55
N ALA A 47 -28.50 12.26 -2.20
CA ALA A 47 -27.29 13.09 -2.24
C ALA A 47 -27.52 14.48 -2.84
N LYS A 48 -28.44 14.64 -3.81
CA LYS A 48 -28.82 15.94 -4.38
C LYS A 48 -29.45 16.90 -3.37
N LYS A 49 -29.97 16.40 -2.24
CA LYS A 49 -30.57 17.23 -1.17
C LYS A 49 -29.53 17.77 -0.18
N GLU A 50 -28.29 17.30 -0.28
CA GLU A 50 -27.19 17.68 0.59
C GLU A 50 -26.34 18.82 -0.02
N PRO A 51 -25.53 19.55 0.76
CA PRO A 51 -24.72 20.69 0.29
C PRO A 51 -23.66 20.36 -0.78
N GLY A 52 -23.42 19.08 -1.05
CA GLY A 52 -22.37 18.55 -1.91
C GLY A 52 -21.19 17.98 -1.12
N ILE A 53 -20.40 17.15 -1.78
CA ILE A 53 -19.29 16.41 -1.16
C ILE A 53 -17.92 17.00 -1.52
N THR A 54 -16.96 16.83 -0.63
CA THR A 54 -15.53 17.01 -0.88
C THR A 54 -14.86 15.65 -1.01
N VAL A 55 -14.16 15.44 -2.13
CA VAL A 55 -13.45 14.19 -2.41
C VAL A 55 -11.96 14.48 -2.54
N VAL A 56 -11.15 13.74 -1.78
CA VAL A 56 -9.71 13.98 -1.63
C VAL A 56 -8.92 12.81 -2.23
N ASP A 57 -7.85 13.12 -2.97
CA ASP A 57 -6.97 12.13 -3.59
C ASP A 57 -5.52 12.65 -3.70
N ALA A 58 -4.54 11.76 -3.77
CA ALA A 58 -3.13 12.12 -3.94
C ALA A 58 -2.82 12.70 -5.33
N THR A 59 -3.62 12.34 -6.33
CA THR A 59 -3.49 12.76 -7.71
C THR A 59 -4.33 14.00 -8.00
N GLY A 60 -3.84 14.84 -8.92
CA GLY A 60 -4.60 16.03 -9.37
C GLY A 60 -5.84 15.67 -10.19
N LYS A 61 -6.02 14.40 -10.59
CA LYS A 61 -7.15 13.96 -11.42
C LYS A 61 -8.48 14.06 -10.69
N ILE A 62 -8.46 14.07 -9.36
CA ILE A 62 -9.68 14.13 -8.57
C ILE A 62 -10.51 15.39 -8.84
N VAL A 63 -9.86 16.50 -9.21
CA VAL A 63 -10.54 17.74 -9.61
C VAL A 63 -11.42 17.48 -10.84
N THR A 64 -10.84 16.95 -11.91
CA THR A 64 -11.57 16.62 -13.14
C THR A 64 -12.58 15.49 -12.93
N MET A 65 -12.29 14.51 -12.08
CA MET A 65 -13.23 13.44 -11.75
C MET A 65 -14.46 13.97 -11.00
N ALA A 66 -14.29 14.90 -10.06
CA ALA A 66 -15.39 15.52 -9.34
C ALA A 66 -16.27 16.40 -10.26
N GLU A 67 -15.66 17.13 -11.20
CA GLU A 67 -16.38 17.87 -12.24
C GLU A 67 -17.22 16.93 -13.13
N ALA A 68 -16.61 15.84 -13.61
CA ALA A 68 -17.30 14.85 -14.44
C ALA A 68 -18.40 14.10 -13.67
N PHE A 69 -18.16 13.78 -12.39
CA PHE A 69 -19.15 13.20 -11.49
C PHE A 69 -20.35 14.12 -11.32
N THR A 70 -20.10 15.40 -11.06
CA THR A 70 -21.15 16.43 -10.92
C THR A 70 -21.96 16.56 -12.20
N ALA A 71 -21.30 16.62 -13.37
CA ALA A 71 -21.98 16.70 -14.65
C ALA A 71 -22.84 15.46 -14.95
N LYS A 72 -22.37 14.27 -14.55
CA LYS A 72 -23.07 13.00 -14.81
C LYS A 72 -24.28 12.81 -13.91
N TYR A 73 -24.15 13.07 -12.61
CA TYR A 73 -25.16 12.69 -11.62
C TYR A 73 -25.95 13.89 -11.06
N GLY A 74 -25.52 15.12 -11.32
CA GLY A 74 -26.14 16.33 -10.76
C GLY A 74 -25.90 16.52 -9.26
N VAL A 75 -25.05 15.69 -8.65
CA VAL A 75 -24.61 15.82 -7.25
C VAL A 75 -23.37 16.69 -7.22
N LYS A 76 -23.39 17.76 -6.44
CA LYS A 76 -22.25 18.68 -6.33
C LYS A 76 -21.06 17.98 -5.66
N ALA A 77 -19.93 17.92 -6.34
CA ALA A 77 -18.68 17.39 -5.80
C ALA A 77 -17.52 18.37 -6.02
N THR A 78 -16.64 18.48 -5.02
CA THR A 78 -15.40 19.26 -5.09
C THR A 78 -14.21 18.32 -4.93
N GLY A 79 -13.35 18.24 -5.93
CA GLY A 79 -12.11 17.46 -5.87
C GLY A 79 -10.96 18.25 -5.24
N VAL A 80 -10.26 17.68 -4.27
CA VAL A 80 -9.11 18.29 -3.60
C VAL A 80 -7.88 17.40 -3.71
N LYS A 81 -6.82 17.90 -4.33
CA LYS A 81 -5.54 17.21 -4.36
C LYS A 81 -4.83 17.36 -3.02
N MET A 82 -4.53 16.26 -2.35
CA MET A 82 -3.79 16.23 -1.08
C MET A 82 -2.89 14.99 -1.02
N ASN A 83 -1.60 15.15 -0.72
CA ASN A 83 -0.70 13.99 -0.59
C ASN A 83 -1.13 13.08 0.58
N GLY A 84 -0.74 11.80 0.53
CA GLY A 84 -1.19 10.78 1.50
C GLY A 84 -0.92 11.15 2.97
N GLN A 85 0.28 11.61 3.30
CA GLN A 85 0.63 12.02 4.67
C GLN A 85 -0.26 13.16 5.18
N ASN A 86 -0.57 14.14 4.32
CA ASN A 86 -1.48 15.21 4.68
C ASN A 86 -2.93 14.72 4.84
N GLN A 87 -3.38 13.76 4.03
CA GLN A 87 -4.71 13.16 4.19
C GLN A 87 -4.87 12.52 5.57
N GLU A 88 -3.89 11.69 5.98
CA GLU A 88 -3.85 11.05 7.30
C GLU A 88 -3.97 12.09 8.43
N GLN A 89 -3.16 13.16 8.36
CA GLN A 89 -3.20 14.23 9.36
C GLN A 89 -4.52 14.99 9.38
N VAL A 90 -5.14 15.24 8.22
CA VAL A 90 -6.42 15.95 8.14
C VAL A 90 -7.54 15.12 8.75
N ILE A 91 -7.67 13.85 8.36
CA ILE A 91 -8.70 12.94 8.89
C ILE A 91 -8.65 12.88 10.42
N LEU A 92 -7.46 12.58 10.97
CA LEU A 92 -7.30 12.42 12.41
C LEU A 92 -7.56 13.73 13.17
N ARG A 93 -7.14 14.88 12.62
CA ARG A 93 -7.38 16.19 13.26
C ARG A 93 -8.82 16.63 13.18
N GLU A 94 -9.50 16.39 12.07
CA GLU A 94 -10.92 16.72 11.93
C GLU A 94 -11.79 15.88 12.87
N ALA A 95 -11.50 14.57 12.96
CA ALA A 95 -12.14 13.67 13.91
C ALA A 95 -11.87 14.10 15.36
N ALA A 96 -10.61 14.34 15.73
CA ALA A 96 -10.25 14.76 17.08
C ALA A 96 -10.84 16.13 17.48
N ALA A 97 -11.00 17.04 16.50
CA ALA A 97 -11.62 18.35 16.71
C ALA A 97 -13.16 18.31 16.66
N ASN A 98 -13.77 17.17 16.33
CA ASN A 98 -15.20 17.02 16.07
C ASN A 98 -15.73 18.08 15.08
N ASN A 99 -14.96 18.35 14.02
CA ASN A 99 -15.25 19.35 13.00
C ASN A 99 -14.85 18.79 11.63
N VAL A 100 -15.59 17.76 11.19
CA VAL A 100 -15.42 17.11 9.89
C VAL A 100 -15.87 18.03 8.77
N ARG A 101 -15.01 18.22 7.77
CA ARG A 101 -15.24 19.09 6.59
C ARG A 101 -15.00 18.39 5.27
N THR A 102 -14.39 17.21 5.29
CA THR A 102 -14.10 16.41 4.10
C THR A 102 -14.75 15.05 4.21
N ASP A 103 -15.41 14.64 3.13
CA ASP A 103 -16.38 13.55 3.15
C ASP A 103 -15.77 12.23 2.67
N VAL A 104 -14.99 12.26 1.58
CA VAL A 104 -14.45 11.05 0.95
C VAL A 104 -12.96 11.19 0.72
N PHE A 105 -12.19 10.21 1.22
CA PHE A 105 -10.76 10.11 0.97
C PHE A 105 -10.43 8.85 0.18
N ASN A 106 -9.78 9.02 -0.97
CA ASN A 106 -9.15 7.90 -1.66
C ASN A 106 -7.69 7.80 -1.21
N MET A 107 -7.44 6.89 -0.27
CA MET A 107 -6.15 6.73 0.39
C MET A 107 -5.36 5.56 -0.18
N SER A 108 -4.06 5.76 -0.42
CA SER A 108 -3.16 4.69 -0.88
C SER A 108 -2.42 3.98 0.28
N ASN A 109 -2.40 4.57 1.48
CA ASN A 109 -1.72 4.00 2.65
C ASN A 109 -2.68 3.15 3.47
N LEU A 110 -2.98 1.95 2.96
CA LEU A 110 -3.87 0.98 3.59
C LEU A 110 -3.49 0.63 5.06
N PRO A 111 -2.20 0.49 5.42
CA PRO A 111 -1.80 0.34 6.81
C PRO A 111 -2.36 1.42 7.74
N SER A 112 -2.17 2.71 7.43
CA SER A 112 -2.72 3.80 8.27
C SER A 112 -4.25 3.75 8.37
N VAL A 113 -4.93 3.36 7.28
CA VAL A 113 -6.40 3.21 7.29
C VAL A 113 -6.85 2.14 8.28
N THR A 114 -6.22 0.97 8.23
CA THR A 114 -6.64 -0.23 8.97
C THR A 114 -6.11 -0.30 10.40
N SER A 115 -4.93 0.26 10.68
CA SER A 115 -4.33 0.23 12.02
C SER A 115 -4.69 1.42 12.88
N GLU A 116 -5.10 2.54 12.28
CA GLU A 116 -5.28 3.80 12.99
C GLU A 116 -6.64 4.45 12.71
N ILE A 117 -6.91 4.83 11.46
CA ILE A 117 -8.06 5.70 11.12
C ILE A 117 -9.39 5.04 11.49
N ILE A 118 -9.62 3.81 11.04
CA ILE A 118 -10.87 3.09 11.33
C ILE A 118 -10.93 2.69 12.81
N VAL A 119 -9.80 2.23 13.38
CA VAL A 119 -9.71 1.82 14.79
C VAL A 119 -10.05 2.98 15.75
N GLN A 120 -9.64 4.20 15.42
CA GLN A 120 -9.95 5.41 16.19
C GLN A 120 -11.36 5.97 15.90
N GLY A 121 -12.11 5.38 14.96
CA GLY A 121 -13.40 5.89 14.52
C GLY A 121 -13.31 7.22 13.76
N ALA A 122 -12.13 7.57 13.24
CA ALA A 122 -11.89 8.80 12.48
C ALA A 122 -12.36 8.70 11.03
N GLY A 123 -12.64 7.49 10.55
CA GLY A 123 -13.24 7.21 9.26
C GLY A 123 -13.83 5.80 9.23
N LEU A 124 -14.57 5.52 8.17
CA LEU A 124 -15.13 4.20 7.88
C LEU A 124 -14.80 3.82 6.44
N SER A 125 -14.76 2.52 6.16
CA SER A 125 -14.72 2.02 4.80
C SER A 125 -16.13 1.67 4.32
N TRP A 126 -16.45 1.98 3.07
CA TRP A 126 -17.76 1.68 2.50
C TRP A 126 -17.62 1.13 1.08
N LEU A 127 -18.26 -0.02 0.84
CA LEU A 127 -18.46 -0.63 -0.47
C LEU A 127 -19.96 -0.63 -0.76
N PRO A 128 -20.42 -0.12 -1.92
CA PRO A 128 -21.84 -0.17 -2.26
C PRO A 128 -22.28 -1.62 -2.49
N VAL A 129 -23.45 -1.97 -1.96
CA VAL A 129 -23.98 -3.35 -1.92
C VAL A 129 -24.16 -3.96 -3.32
N ASP A 130 -24.47 -3.15 -4.33
CA ASP A 130 -24.64 -3.59 -5.73
C ASP A 130 -23.32 -3.99 -6.43
N LEU A 131 -22.18 -3.59 -5.87
CA LEU A 131 -20.85 -3.98 -6.34
C LEU A 131 -20.25 -5.16 -5.58
N LYS A 132 -20.88 -5.61 -4.49
CA LYS A 132 -20.33 -6.64 -3.61
C LYS A 132 -19.97 -7.94 -4.36
N ASP A 133 -20.85 -8.40 -5.24
CA ASP A 133 -20.61 -9.65 -6.00
C ASP A 133 -19.63 -9.47 -7.18
N GLN A 134 -19.28 -8.23 -7.51
CA GLN A 134 -18.34 -7.89 -8.59
C GLN A 134 -16.92 -7.64 -8.06
N VAL A 135 -16.76 -7.39 -6.76
CA VAL A 135 -15.48 -7.11 -6.12
C VAL A 135 -15.02 -8.35 -5.36
N PRO A 136 -13.79 -8.87 -5.59
CA PRO A 136 -13.24 -9.97 -4.81
C PRO A 136 -13.27 -9.70 -3.30
N ALA A 137 -13.54 -10.74 -2.50
CA ALA A 137 -13.78 -10.60 -1.06
C ALA A 137 -12.63 -9.91 -0.31
N GLU A 138 -11.39 -10.17 -0.73
CA GLU A 138 -10.16 -9.56 -0.20
C GLU A 138 -10.07 -8.03 -0.43
N TYR A 139 -10.91 -7.48 -1.30
CA TYR A 139 -10.96 -6.06 -1.66
C TYR A 139 -12.22 -5.37 -1.17
N GLN A 140 -13.07 -6.06 -0.40
CA GLN A 140 -14.34 -5.50 0.09
C GLN A 140 -14.19 -4.79 1.44
N ASN A 141 -13.26 -5.22 2.30
CA ASN A 141 -13.09 -4.63 3.62
C ASN A 141 -11.61 -4.48 4.05
N PRO A 142 -11.06 -3.25 4.09
CA PRO A 142 -11.68 -2.03 3.57
C PRO A 142 -11.87 -2.09 2.04
N ALA A 143 -12.82 -1.31 1.53
CA ALA A 143 -13.14 -1.23 0.11
C ALA A 143 -11.93 -0.70 -0.70
N ILE A 144 -11.42 -1.53 -1.61
CA ILE A 144 -10.32 -1.18 -2.51
C ILE A 144 -10.91 -0.78 -3.87
N THR A 145 -10.73 0.49 -4.24
CA THR A 145 -11.26 1.06 -5.50
C THR A 145 -10.31 0.87 -6.68
N SER A 146 -9.02 0.68 -6.41
CA SER A 146 -8.01 0.45 -7.44
C SER A 146 -6.77 -0.21 -6.84
N LEU A 147 -6.11 -1.03 -7.66
CA LEU A 147 -4.78 -1.55 -7.36
C LEU A 147 -3.77 -0.75 -8.17
N ASN A 148 -2.71 -0.31 -7.53
CA ASN A 148 -1.57 0.31 -8.20
C ASN A 148 -0.29 -0.50 -7.90
N PRO A 149 -0.08 -1.63 -8.60
CA PRO A 149 1.09 -2.46 -8.37
C PRO A 149 2.38 -1.69 -8.60
N TRP A 150 3.38 -1.99 -7.78
CA TRP A 150 4.76 -1.54 -7.94
C TRP A 150 5.59 -2.66 -8.52
N VAL A 151 6.33 -2.35 -9.57
CA VAL A 151 7.00 -3.35 -10.39
C VAL A 151 8.45 -2.96 -10.67
N TRP A 152 9.25 -3.98 -10.93
CA TRP A 152 10.52 -3.80 -11.60
C TRP A 152 10.29 -3.64 -13.10
N ALA A 153 10.83 -2.58 -13.68
CA ALA A 153 10.67 -2.21 -15.07
C ALA A 153 12.03 -2.00 -15.74
N TYR A 154 12.07 -2.18 -17.05
CA TYR A 154 13.29 -2.08 -17.86
C TYR A 154 12.99 -1.46 -19.23
N ASN A 155 14.03 -1.07 -19.95
CA ASN A 155 13.91 -0.48 -21.28
C ASN A 155 13.68 -1.56 -22.36
N SER A 156 12.46 -1.63 -22.90
CA SER A 156 12.11 -2.58 -23.97
C SER A 156 12.77 -2.26 -25.31
N ASP A 157 13.18 -1.01 -25.57
CA ASP A 157 13.90 -0.66 -26.81
C ASP A 157 15.29 -1.33 -26.86
N VAL A 158 15.85 -1.67 -25.69
CA VAL A 158 17.16 -2.34 -25.57
C VAL A 158 17.01 -3.84 -25.35
N HIS A 159 16.10 -4.26 -24.47
CA HIS A 159 15.98 -5.67 -24.05
C HIS A 159 14.84 -6.44 -24.72
N GLY A 160 14.01 -5.76 -25.53
CA GLY A 160 12.82 -6.35 -26.14
C GLY A 160 11.82 -6.85 -25.09
N ASP A 161 11.15 -7.96 -25.39
CA ASP A 161 10.15 -8.58 -24.49
C ASP A 161 10.78 -9.49 -23.41
N LYS A 162 12.12 -9.53 -23.32
CA LYS A 162 12.84 -10.35 -22.35
C LYS A 162 13.33 -9.48 -21.19
N CYS A 163 12.88 -9.79 -19.98
CA CYS A 163 13.43 -9.17 -18.77
C CYS A 163 14.95 -9.42 -18.70
N PRO A 164 15.77 -8.37 -18.44
CA PRO A 164 17.23 -8.51 -18.44
C PRO A 164 17.77 -9.25 -17.21
N ILE A 165 16.90 -9.55 -16.25
CA ILE A 165 17.19 -10.42 -15.12
C ILE A 165 16.12 -11.53 -15.04
N ASP A 166 16.52 -12.71 -14.61
CA ASP A 166 15.64 -13.82 -14.24
C ASP A 166 15.59 -14.04 -12.72
N ASN A 167 16.44 -13.33 -11.96
CA ASN A 167 16.54 -13.42 -10.52
C ASN A 167 16.85 -12.05 -9.88
N ILE A 168 16.15 -11.72 -8.79
CA ILE A 168 16.26 -10.42 -8.10
C ILE A 168 17.65 -10.18 -7.48
N TRP A 169 18.40 -11.25 -7.15
CA TRP A 169 19.75 -11.13 -6.62
C TRP A 169 20.74 -10.57 -7.63
N ALA A 170 20.44 -10.63 -8.94
CA ALA A 170 21.23 -9.95 -9.98
C ALA A 170 21.39 -8.44 -9.69
N LEU A 171 20.39 -7.80 -9.09
CA LEU A 171 20.42 -6.38 -8.72
C LEU A 171 21.41 -6.02 -7.62
N THR A 172 21.98 -7.03 -6.97
CA THR A 172 23.01 -6.85 -5.94
C THR A 172 24.43 -7.03 -6.48
N THR A 173 24.58 -7.38 -7.76
CA THR A 173 25.87 -7.70 -8.39
C THR A 173 26.54 -6.48 -9.04
N GLU A 174 27.85 -6.56 -9.26
CA GLU A 174 28.64 -5.49 -9.91
C GLU A 174 28.12 -5.17 -11.33
N GLU A 175 27.50 -6.13 -12.02
CA GLU A 175 26.89 -5.89 -13.33
C GLU A 175 25.86 -4.77 -13.27
N TRP A 176 25.01 -4.76 -12.24
CA TRP A 176 23.91 -3.79 -12.07
C TRP A 176 24.26 -2.57 -11.23
N LYS A 177 25.51 -2.46 -10.78
CA LYS A 177 25.95 -1.38 -9.90
C LYS A 177 25.74 -0.01 -10.51
N GLY A 178 25.06 0.87 -9.78
CA GLY A 178 24.74 2.21 -10.27
C GLY A 178 23.78 2.26 -11.47
N ARG A 179 23.15 1.14 -11.83
CA ARG A 179 22.20 1.02 -12.96
C ARG A 179 20.80 0.63 -12.52
N ILE A 180 20.45 0.99 -11.29
CA ILE A 180 19.11 0.76 -10.75
C ILE A 180 18.57 2.08 -10.24
N ALA A 181 17.34 2.43 -10.58
CA ALA A 181 16.67 3.64 -10.13
C ALA A 181 15.47 3.31 -9.25
N ILE A 182 15.37 3.94 -8.08
CA ILE A 182 14.24 3.77 -7.15
C ILE A 182 13.82 5.14 -6.60
N PRO A 183 12.55 5.32 -6.19
CA PRO A 183 12.21 6.47 -5.38
C PRO A 183 12.76 6.31 -3.97
N ASP A 184 13.05 7.45 -3.34
CA ASP A 184 13.53 7.55 -1.97
C ASP A 184 12.56 6.82 -1.01
N PRO A 185 13.01 5.74 -0.34
CA PRO A 185 12.18 5.00 0.60
C PRO A 185 11.69 5.83 1.80
N LEU A 186 12.33 6.97 2.10
CA LEU A 186 11.90 7.89 3.16
C LEU A 186 10.83 8.88 2.70
N LEU A 187 10.70 9.11 1.38
CA LEU A 187 9.69 9.99 0.80
C LEU A 187 8.53 9.21 0.19
N ARG A 188 8.76 7.96 -0.20
CA ARG A 188 7.79 7.02 -0.78
C ARG A 188 7.79 5.72 0.01
N ASN A 189 6.84 5.64 0.94
CA ASN A 189 6.68 4.49 1.84
C ASN A 189 6.46 3.16 1.10
N GLU A 190 5.95 3.21 -0.13
CA GLU A 190 5.66 2.02 -0.94
C GLU A 190 6.91 1.17 -1.20
N THR A 191 8.10 1.79 -1.31
CA THR A 191 9.37 1.04 -1.41
C THR A 191 9.65 0.23 -0.15
N MET A 192 9.44 0.83 1.03
CA MET A 192 9.61 0.13 2.30
C MET A 192 8.54 -0.94 2.51
N PHE A 193 7.30 -0.68 2.11
CA PHE A 193 6.24 -1.68 2.15
C PHE A 193 6.61 -2.91 1.32
N TRP A 194 7.14 -2.72 0.12
CA TRP A 194 7.57 -3.85 -0.72
C TRP A 194 8.63 -4.72 -0.02
N PHE A 195 9.67 -4.12 0.58
CA PHE A 195 10.68 -4.89 1.33
C PHE A 195 10.09 -5.60 2.54
N ASN A 196 9.24 -4.92 3.31
CA ASN A 196 8.66 -5.49 4.52
C ASN A 196 7.68 -6.63 4.20
N GLN A 197 6.87 -6.50 3.14
CA GLN A 197 5.94 -7.55 2.73
C GLN A 197 6.67 -8.82 2.28
N ILE A 198 7.77 -8.69 1.54
CA ILE A 198 8.59 -9.86 1.18
C ILE A 198 9.25 -10.46 2.42
N ALA A 199 9.79 -9.63 3.32
CA ALA A 199 10.40 -10.13 4.54
C ALA A 199 9.43 -10.89 5.44
N GLU A 200 8.16 -10.47 5.49
CA GLU A 200 7.13 -11.10 6.33
C GLU A 200 6.52 -12.35 5.68
N HIS A 201 6.28 -12.31 4.36
CA HIS A 201 5.47 -13.33 3.68
C HIS A 201 6.26 -14.25 2.75
N ASP A 202 7.42 -13.82 2.25
CA ASP A 202 8.15 -14.48 1.16
C ASP A 202 9.67 -14.59 1.41
N ASP A 203 10.15 -14.47 2.65
CA ASP A 203 11.60 -14.49 2.94
C ASP A 203 12.27 -15.83 2.56
N GLU A 204 11.53 -16.93 2.67
CA GLU A 204 12.03 -18.24 2.23
C GLU A 204 12.21 -18.29 0.71
N ALA A 205 11.31 -17.65 -0.05
CA ALA A 205 11.48 -17.51 -1.50
C ALA A 205 12.73 -16.68 -1.83
N MET A 206 13.03 -15.65 -1.03
CA MET A 206 14.27 -14.88 -1.16
C MET A 206 15.53 -15.71 -0.88
N ARG A 207 15.51 -16.61 0.12
CA ARG A 207 16.60 -17.56 0.39
C ARG A 207 16.81 -18.53 -0.76
N LYS A 208 15.72 -19.10 -1.26
CA LYS A 208 15.77 -20.01 -2.40
C LYS A 208 16.31 -19.32 -3.66
N ALA A 209 15.82 -18.11 -3.95
CA ALA A 209 16.31 -17.31 -5.06
C ALA A 209 17.81 -17.00 -4.92
N TYR A 210 18.32 -16.83 -3.70
CA TYR A 210 19.76 -16.65 -3.48
C TYR A 210 20.54 -17.90 -3.88
N GLU A 211 20.12 -19.06 -3.38
CA GLU A 211 20.80 -20.33 -3.65
C GLU A 211 20.76 -20.70 -5.14
N GLU A 212 19.63 -20.46 -5.80
CA GLU A 212 19.48 -20.64 -7.24
C GLU A 212 20.44 -19.73 -8.05
N PHE A 213 20.68 -18.49 -7.58
CA PHE A 213 21.51 -17.52 -8.30
C PHE A 213 23.01 -17.69 -8.04
N PHE A 214 23.41 -17.95 -6.79
CA PHE A 214 24.82 -18.04 -6.39
C PHE A 214 25.34 -19.48 -6.28
N GLY A 215 24.46 -20.48 -6.31
CA GLY A 215 24.81 -21.90 -6.22
C GLY A 215 25.20 -22.35 -4.81
N GLU A 216 24.93 -21.55 -3.78
CA GLU A 216 25.19 -21.90 -2.38
C GLU A 216 24.12 -21.34 -1.44
N PRO A 217 23.86 -21.99 -0.28
CA PRO A 217 22.90 -21.49 0.69
C PRO A 217 23.30 -20.12 1.26
N LEU A 218 22.32 -19.23 1.45
CA LEU A 218 22.56 -17.92 2.04
C LEU A 218 23.01 -18.04 3.51
N LYS A 219 24.18 -17.49 3.81
CA LYS A 219 24.66 -17.25 5.18
C LYS A 219 24.63 -15.74 5.46
N THR A 220 23.87 -15.33 6.46
CA THR A 220 23.72 -13.92 6.86
C THR A 220 23.46 -13.80 8.35
N ASP A 221 23.95 -12.70 8.93
CA ASP A 221 23.66 -12.26 10.30
C ASP A 221 22.48 -11.27 10.35
N GLU A 222 21.90 -10.91 9.20
CA GLU A 222 20.72 -10.05 9.12
C GLU A 222 19.46 -10.79 9.58
N ALA A 223 18.45 -10.04 9.98
CA ALA A 223 17.19 -10.59 10.50
C ALA A 223 16.45 -11.49 9.48
N SER A 224 16.68 -11.29 8.18
CA SER A 224 16.01 -12.03 7.11
C SER A 224 16.85 -12.03 5.82
N ALA A 225 16.53 -12.92 4.88
CA ALA A 225 17.18 -12.92 3.57
C ALA A 225 16.88 -11.65 2.78
N THR A 226 15.68 -11.10 2.96
CA THR A 226 15.26 -9.83 2.41
C THR A 226 16.07 -8.67 3.00
N ALA A 227 16.35 -8.67 4.30
CA ALA A 227 17.21 -7.67 4.93
C ALA A 227 18.65 -7.74 4.40
N GLU A 228 19.19 -8.95 4.20
CA GLU A 228 20.48 -9.14 3.52
C GLU A 228 20.45 -8.63 2.08
N TRP A 229 19.39 -8.92 1.34
CA TRP A 229 19.21 -8.42 -0.03
C TRP A 229 19.20 -6.89 -0.05
N VAL A 230 18.43 -6.23 0.82
CA VAL A 230 18.37 -4.76 0.93
C VAL A 230 19.75 -4.18 1.25
N LYS A 231 20.50 -4.79 2.18
CA LYS A 231 21.87 -4.37 2.50
C LYS A 231 22.79 -4.44 1.27
N ARG A 232 22.78 -5.54 0.52
CA ARG A 232 23.63 -5.69 -0.67
C ARG A 232 23.18 -4.78 -1.81
N PHE A 233 21.87 -4.67 -2.02
CA PHE A 233 21.26 -3.76 -2.98
C PHE A 233 21.67 -2.31 -2.72
N ALA A 234 21.58 -1.83 -1.46
CA ALA A 234 22.02 -0.49 -1.08
C ALA A 234 23.52 -0.27 -1.33
N LYS A 235 24.37 -1.27 -1.03
CA LYS A 235 25.81 -1.23 -1.36
C LYS A 235 26.06 -1.17 -2.87
N ASN A 236 25.12 -1.64 -3.69
CA ASN A 236 25.19 -1.59 -5.15
C ASN A 236 24.84 -0.20 -5.75
N ARG A 237 24.65 0.81 -4.89
CA ARG A 237 24.51 2.24 -5.23
C ARG A 237 23.35 2.53 -6.21
N PRO A 238 22.10 2.17 -5.88
CA PRO A 238 20.96 2.59 -6.69
C PRO A 238 20.87 4.11 -6.76
N SER A 239 20.43 4.64 -7.90
CA SER A 239 20.04 6.03 -8.07
C SER A 239 18.71 6.28 -7.36
N VAL A 240 18.76 7.11 -6.32
CA VAL A 240 17.59 7.47 -5.52
C VAL A 240 16.99 8.78 -6.07
N THR A 241 15.71 8.75 -6.43
CA THR A 241 14.95 9.91 -6.91
C THR A 241 13.91 10.34 -5.89
N ARG A 242 13.28 11.50 -6.08
CA ARG A 242 12.27 11.98 -5.13
C ARG A 242 10.92 11.25 -5.27
N SER A 243 10.64 10.70 -6.46
CA SER A 243 9.40 9.98 -6.74
C SER A 243 9.55 9.02 -7.91
N ASP A 244 8.63 8.06 -8.01
CA ASP A 244 8.51 7.11 -9.13
C ASP A 244 8.29 7.80 -10.49
N THR A 245 7.68 8.99 -10.51
CA THR A 245 7.58 9.84 -11.72
C THR A 245 8.95 10.23 -12.28
N GLU A 246 9.98 10.34 -11.44
CA GLU A 246 11.35 10.64 -11.86
C GLU A 246 12.12 9.37 -12.28
N VAL A 247 11.67 8.17 -11.89
CA VAL A 247 12.31 6.89 -12.26
C VAL A 247 12.03 6.53 -13.71
N GLY A 248 10.79 6.70 -14.18
CA GLY A 248 10.37 6.37 -15.56
C GLY A 248 11.29 6.93 -16.64
N PRO A 249 11.54 8.25 -16.68
CA PRO A 249 12.44 8.85 -17.67
C PRO A 249 13.89 8.35 -17.61
N ILE A 250 14.36 7.89 -16.43
CA ILE A 250 15.71 7.33 -16.28
C ILE A 250 15.80 5.97 -16.98
N ILE A 251 14.80 5.12 -16.80
CA ILE A 251 14.79 3.78 -17.39
C ILE A 251 14.40 3.78 -18.87
N GLY A 252 13.55 4.71 -19.30
CA GLY A 252 13.04 4.81 -20.67
C GLY A 252 13.88 5.67 -21.61
N ALA A 253 14.99 6.24 -21.14
CA ALA A 253 15.79 7.14 -21.96
C ALA A 253 16.28 6.45 -23.24
N LYS A 254 16.10 7.12 -24.39
CA LYS A 254 16.51 6.59 -25.70
C LYS A 254 18.03 6.54 -25.83
N GLY A 255 18.52 5.55 -26.58
CA GLY A 255 19.94 5.43 -26.92
C GLY A 255 20.81 4.91 -25.77
N GLN A 256 20.23 4.31 -24.74
CA GLN A 256 20.97 3.65 -23.67
C GLN A 256 21.67 2.38 -24.17
N GLU A 257 23.00 2.31 -24.07
CA GLU A 257 23.74 1.07 -24.33
C GLU A 257 23.62 0.08 -23.16
N LYS A 258 23.56 0.60 -21.93
CA LYS A 258 23.41 -0.16 -20.69
C LYS A 258 22.28 0.46 -19.87
N PRO A 259 21.01 0.16 -20.18
CA PRO A 259 19.87 0.81 -19.57
C PRO A 259 19.80 0.49 -18.06
N PHE A 260 19.07 1.36 -17.37
CA PHE A 260 18.73 1.17 -15.97
C PHE A 260 17.59 0.16 -15.83
N MET A 261 17.55 -0.54 -14.71
CA MET A 261 16.31 -1.12 -14.20
C MET A 261 15.67 -0.17 -13.19
N GLY A 262 14.35 -0.15 -13.08
CA GLY A 262 13.64 0.80 -12.23
C GLY A 262 12.61 0.12 -11.35
N PHE A 263 12.44 0.61 -10.13
CA PHE A 263 11.30 0.28 -9.28
C PHE A 263 10.31 1.44 -9.28
N LEU A 264 9.09 1.21 -9.79
CA LEU A 264 8.07 2.26 -9.91
C LEU A 264 6.66 1.67 -9.97
N SER A 265 5.67 2.54 -9.74
CA SER A 265 4.27 2.16 -9.88
C SER A 265 3.88 1.98 -11.34
N THR A 266 3.02 1.01 -11.64
CA THR A 266 2.49 0.78 -13.00
C THR A 266 1.77 2.02 -13.57
N SER A 267 1.29 2.92 -12.71
CA SER A 267 0.66 4.18 -13.13
C SER A 267 1.56 5.10 -13.98
N ILE A 268 2.89 4.96 -13.87
CA ILE A 268 3.87 5.76 -14.62
C ILE A 268 3.89 5.40 -16.12
N PHE A 269 3.55 4.15 -16.47
CA PHE A 269 3.58 3.70 -17.87
C PHE A 269 2.61 4.45 -18.79
N ARG A 270 1.57 5.09 -18.23
CA ARG A 270 0.69 5.99 -18.99
C ARG A 270 1.49 7.11 -19.68
N ASP A 271 2.57 7.56 -19.06
CA ASP A 271 3.38 8.68 -19.53
C ASP A 271 4.63 8.20 -20.32
N ALA A 272 4.85 6.89 -20.46
CA ALA A 272 6.02 6.32 -21.13
C ALA A 272 6.14 6.80 -22.60
N LYS A 273 5.04 6.81 -23.36
CA LYS A 273 5.07 7.34 -24.73
C LYS A 273 5.53 8.80 -24.83
N LYS A 274 5.35 9.59 -23.76
CA LYS A 274 5.72 11.00 -23.71
C LYS A 274 7.16 11.19 -23.22
N ASN A 275 7.60 10.38 -22.27
CA ASN A 275 8.82 10.62 -21.50
C ASN A 275 9.99 9.68 -21.86
N GLY A 276 9.79 8.80 -22.85
CA GLY A 276 10.65 7.63 -23.06
C GLY A 276 10.12 6.43 -22.28
#